data_AF-A0A917THM2-F1
#
_entry.id   AF-A0A917THM2-F1
#
_cell.length_a   1.000
_cell.length_b   1.000
_cell.length_c   1.000
_cell.angle_alpha   90.00
_cell.angle_beta   90.00
_cell.angle_gamma   90.00
#
_symmetry.space_group_name_H-M   'P 1'
#
loop_
_entity.id
_entity.type
_entity.pdbx_description
1 polymer ?
#
loop_
_entity_poly.entity_id
_entity_poly.type
_entity_poly.pdbx_seq_one_letter_code
_entity_poly.pdbx_strand_id
1 'polypeptide(L)'
;MSFSEYDVNQWAEAIANLHASTTHDSGDARQAYDAVANLWSGYGYQDAPTEVLRMLVNAIEIGYMAALNDVRSGDLDDEIRMWRPDLAEQ
;
A
#
# COMPACT_ATOMS: atom_id res chain seq x y z
N MET A 1 18.44 20.10 -2.07
CA MET A 1 17.23 20.69 -1.44
C MET A 1 17.02 19.92 -0.15
N SER A 2 16.89 20.59 0.99
CA SER A 2 16.62 19.95 2.30
C SER A 2 15.22 20.34 2.76
N PHE A 3 14.49 19.41 3.37
CA PHE A 3 13.18 19.65 3.96
C PHE A 3 13.31 19.82 5.47
N SER A 4 12.40 20.58 6.08
CA SER A 4 12.37 20.69 7.54
C SER A 4 11.72 19.46 8.15
N GLU A 5 12.04 19.17 9.42
CA GLU A 5 11.39 18.10 10.19
C GLU A 5 9.87 18.31 10.25
N TYR A 6 9.42 19.57 10.36
CA TYR A 6 8.01 19.92 10.32
C TYR A 6 7.34 19.51 9.02
N ASP A 7 8.00 19.74 7.87
CA ASP A 7 7.44 19.36 6.56
C ASP A 7 7.28 17.83 6.45
N VAL A 8 8.29 17.08 6.90
CA VAL A 8 8.25 15.61 6.87
C VAL A 8 7.14 15.07 7.78
N ASN A 9 6.98 15.64 8.97
CA ASN A 9 5.94 15.22 9.91
C ASN A 9 4.53 15.49 9.35
N GLN A 10 4.32 16.64 8.69
CA GLN A 10 3.05 16.96 8.04
C GLN A 10 2.71 15.97 6.92
N TRP A 11 3.69 15.54 6.13
CA TRP A 11 3.47 14.52 5.11
C TRP A 11 3.20 13.14 5.70
N ALA A 12 3.93 12.76 6.74
CA ALA A 12 3.72 11.50 7.43
C ALA A 12 2.30 11.42 8.02
N GLU A 13 1.81 12.52 8.62
CA GLU A 13 0.44 12.61 9.13
C GLU A 13 -0.60 12.55 8.01
N ALA A 14 -0.40 13.30 6.92
CA ALA A 14 -1.32 13.27 5.77
C ALA A 14 -1.44 11.85 5.18
N ILE A 15 -0.31 11.13 5.05
CA ILE A 15 -0.31 9.76 4.53
C ILE A 15 -0.93 8.77 5.53
N ALA A 16 -0.69 8.93 6.83
CA ALA A 16 -1.35 8.11 7.85
C ALA A 16 -2.88 8.30 7.83
N ASN A 17 -3.35 9.53 7.65
CA ASN A 17 -4.78 9.82 7.53
C ASN A 17 -5.37 9.20 6.26
N LEU A 18 -4.66 9.30 5.12
CA LEU A 18 -5.08 8.64 3.89
C LEU A 18 -5.17 7.12 4.09
N HIS A 19 -4.15 6.51 4.69
CA HIS A 19 -4.12 5.07 4.98
C HIS A 19 -5.32 4.62 5.82
N ALA A 20 -5.62 5.37 6.89
CA ALA A 20 -6.79 5.10 7.72
C ALA A 20 -8.10 5.21 6.92
N SER A 21 -8.21 6.17 5.99
CA SER A 21 -9.40 6.35 5.17
C SER A 21 -9.55 5.32 4.04
N THR A 22 -8.45 4.75 3.54
CA THR A 22 -8.46 3.70 2.50
C THR A 22 -8.81 2.32 3.07
N THR A 23 -8.70 2.13 4.39
CA THR A 23 -9.02 0.89 5.08
C THR A 23 -10.53 0.68 5.18
N HIS A 24 -11.16 0.16 4.11
CA HIS A 24 -12.60 -0.12 4.08
C HIS A 24 -12.94 -1.54 4.56
N ASP A 25 -12.01 -2.49 4.39
CA ASP A 25 -12.15 -3.89 4.81
C ASP A 25 -10.93 -4.32 5.65
N SER A 26 -11.17 -4.93 6.81
CA SER A 26 -10.10 -5.36 7.72
C SER A 26 -9.22 -6.49 7.16
N GLY A 27 -9.75 -7.29 6.24
CA GLY A 27 -9.02 -8.31 5.49
C GLY A 27 -8.04 -7.70 4.49
N ASP A 28 -8.42 -6.61 3.81
CA ASP A 28 -7.53 -5.91 2.89
C ASP A 28 -6.36 -5.26 3.60
N ALA A 29 -6.62 -4.61 4.74
CA ALA A 29 -5.55 -4.04 5.55
C ALA A 29 -4.56 -5.11 6.02
N ARG A 30 -5.04 -6.30 6.40
CA ARG A 30 -4.18 -7.42 6.77
C ARG A 30 -3.35 -7.92 5.58
N GLN A 31 -3.96 -8.11 4.42
CA GLN A 31 -3.26 -8.58 3.22
C GLN A 31 -2.25 -7.56 2.72
N ALA A 32 -2.60 -6.27 2.73
CA ALA A 32 -1.70 -5.18 2.40
C ALA A 32 -0.50 -5.14 3.35
N TYR A 33 -0.73 -5.24 4.66
CA TYR A 33 0.35 -5.32 5.66
C TYR A 33 1.29 -6.51 5.40
N ASP A 34 0.75 -7.71 5.20
CA ASP A 34 1.57 -8.91 4.96
C ASP A 34 2.37 -8.76 3.64
N ALA A 35 1.78 -8.17 2.60
CA ALA A 35 2.45 -7.89 1.33
C ALA A 35 3.59 -6.88 1.49
N VAL A 36 3.36 -5.78 2.22
CA VAL A 36 4.39 -4.78 2.48
C VAL A 36 5.49 -5.34 3.37
N ALA A 37 5.17 -6.10 4.41
CA ALA A 37 6.17 -6.76 5.26
C ALA A 37 7.10 -7.67 4.44
N ASN A 38 6.54 -8.46 3.51
CA ASN A 38 7.32 -9.30 2.61
C ASN A 38 8.22 -8.47 1.69
N LEU A 39 7.69 -7.41 1.06
CA LEU A 39 8.46 -6.50 0.22
C LEU A 39 9.60 -5.83 1.00
N TRP A 40 9.28 -5.28 2.18
CA TRP A 40 10.21 -4.53 3.02
C TRP A 40 11.32 -5.41 3.60
N SER A 41 11.05 -6.69 3.83
CA SER A 41 12.05 -7.65 4.30
C SER A 41 13.20 -7.87 3.30
N GLY A 42 12.92 -7.76 2.00
CA GLY A 42 13.91 -7.99 0.93
C GLY A 42 14.53 -6.71 0.37
N TYR A 43 13.75 -5.62 0.31
CA TYR A 43 14.11 -4.41 -0.42
C TYR A 43 13.91 -3.11 0.39
N GLY A 44 13.47 -3.21 1.65
CA GLY A 44 13.23 -2.06 2.51
C GLY A 44 14.53 -1.37 2.91
N TYR A 45 14.58 -0.05 2.73
CA TYR A 45 15.67 0.78 3.26
C TYR A 45 15.39 1.07 4.74
N GLN A 46 16.21 0.53 5.65
CA GLN A 46 15.97 0.61 7.10
C GLN A 46 16.68 1.79 7.79
N ASP A 47 17.64 2.45 7.11
CA ASP A 47 18.46 3.52 7.71
C ASP A 47 17.78 4.90 7.67
N ALA A 48 16.48 4.97 7.38
CA ALA A 48 15.70 6.20 7.43
C ALA A 48 15.12 6.47 8.83
N PRO A 49 14.79 7.73 9.17
CA PRO A 49 14.04 8.05 10.37
C PRO A 49 12.71 7.27 10.45
N THR A 50 12.24 6.96 11.66
CA THR A 50 11.05 6.12 11.87
C THR A 50 9.80 6.69 11.22
N GLU A 51 9.66 8.01 11.23
CA GLU A 51 8.55 8.75 10.61
C GLU A 51 8.53 8.53 9.10
N VAL A 52 9.70 8.56 8.46
CA VAL A 52 9.86 8.30 7.03
C VAL A 52 9.57 6.83 6.71
N LEU A 53 10.05 5.90 7.53
CA LEU A 53 9.76 4.48 7.37
C LEU A 53 8.25 4.21 7.43
N ARG A 54 7.57 4.74 8.45
CA ARG A 54 6.10 4.62 8.59
C ARG A 54 5.36 5.24 7.43
N MET A 55 5.79 6.43 6.99
CA MET A 55 5.19 7.11 5.85
C MET A 55 5.29 6.27 4.57
N LEU A 56 6.44 5.64 4.31
CA LEU A 56 6.62 4.78 3.14
C LEU A 56 5.80 3.49 3.25
N VAL A 57 5.78 2.84 4.41
CA VAL A 57 4.96 1.64 4.66
C VAL A 57 3.48 1.94 4.41
N ASN A 58 2.94 2.99 5.04
CA ASN A 58 1.55 3.40 4.87
C ASN A 58 1.23 3.73 3.41
N ALA A 59 2.12 4.42 2.70
CA ALA A 59 1.92 4.77 1.29
C ALA A 59 1.80 3.53 0.39
N ILE A 60 2.57 2.48 0.66
CA ILE A 60 2.53 1.24 -0.12
C ILE A 60 1.30 0.40 0.26
N GLU A 61 0.96 0.34 1.56
CA GLU A 61 -0.25 -0.33 2.03
C GLU A 61 -1.52 0.29 1.40
N ILE A 62 -1.59 1.62 1.26
CA ILE A 62 -2.66 2.31 0.50
C ILE A 62 -2.77 1.75 -0.92
N GLY A 63 -1.64 1.62 -1.63
CA GLY A 63 -1.62 1.10 -3.00
C GLY A 63 -2.12 -0.34 -3.09
N TYR A 64 -1.71 -1.21 -2.16
CA TYR A 64 -2.19 -2.58 -2.11
C TYR A 64 -3.69 -2.66 -1.77
N MET A 65 -4.16 -1.88 -0.80
CA MET A 65 -5.59 -1.84 -0.46
C MET A 65 -6.44 -1.34 -1.63
N ALA A 66 -5.97 -0.33 -2.37
CA ALA A 66 -6.63 0.14 -3.59
C ALA A 66 -6.69 -0.97 -4.65
N ALA A 67 -5.57 -1.64 -4.92
CA ALA A 67 -5.53 -2.74 -5.90
C ALA A 67 -6.45 -3.91 -5.51
N LEU A 68 -6.50 -4.27 -4.22
CA LEU A 68 -7.41 -5.31 -3.72
C LEU A 68 -8.89 -4.91 -3.89
N ASN A 69 -9.19 -3.62 -3.66
CA ASN A 69 -10.51 -3.10 -3.91
C ASN A 69 -10.88 -3.18 -5.40
N ASP A 70 -9.97 -2.81 -6.31
CA ASP A 70 -10.19 -2.86 -7.76
C ASP A 70 -10.38 -4.30 -8.27
N VAL A 71 -9.66 -5.28 -7.70
CA VAL A 71 -9.91 -6.71 -7.97
C VAL A 71 -11.30 -7.11 -7.50
N ARG A 72 -11.73 -6.65 -6.32
CA ARG A 72 -13.05 -7.01 -5.77
C ARG A 72 -14.21 -6.37 -6.53
N SER A 73 -14.06 -5.13 -7.00
CA SER A 73 -15.07 -4.46 -7.82
C SER A 73 -15.15 -5.03 -9.24
N GLY A 74 -14.17 -5.85 -9.65
CA GLY A 74 -14.06 -6.41 -11.00
C GLY A 74 -13.46 -5.43 -12.00
N ASP A 75 -12.89 -4.31 -11.54
CA ASP A 75 -12.28 -3.30 -12.40
C ASP A 75 -11.02 -3.81 -13.11
N LEU A 76 -10.45 -4.92 -12.64
CA LEU A 76 -9.26 -5.58 -13.20
C LEU A 76 -9.57 -6.91 -13.90
N ASP A 77 -10.84 -7.26 -14.10
CA ASP A 77 -11.23 -8.57 -14.66
C ASP A 77 -10.68 -8.81 -16.08
N ASP A 78 -10.68 -7.77 -16.92
CA ASP A 78 -10.20 -7.88 -18.30
C ASP A 78 -8.67 -8.01 -18.35
N GLU A 79 -7.95 -7.29 -17.50
CA GLU A 79 -6.51 -7.43 -17.31
C GLU A 79 -6.17 -8.83 -16.78
N ILE A 80 -6.92 -9.33 -15.79
CA ILE A 80 -6.74 -10.67 -15.24
C ILE A 80 -6.97 -11.73 -16.33
N ARG A 81 -8.03 -11.62 -17.13
CA ARG A 81 -8.27 -12.51 -18.29
C ARG A 81 -7.11 -12.51 -19.27
N MET A 82 -6.54 -11.34 -19.55
CA MET A 82 -5.44 -11.20 -20.50
C MET A 82 -4.12 -11.76 -19.96
N TRP A 83 -3.80 -11.51 -18.68
CA TRP A 83 -2.48 -11.82 -18.10
C TRP A 83 -2.45 -13.19 -17.42
N ARG A 84 -3.59 -13.63 -16.89
CA ARG A 84 -3.79 -14.89 -16.16
C ARG A 84 -5.08 -15.58 -16.63
N PRO A 85 -5.13 -16.01 -17.91
CA PRO A 85 -6.31 -16.69 -18.45
C PRO A 85 -6.65 -17.96 -17.66
N ASP A 86 -5.66 -18.60 -17.03
CA ASP A 86 -5.83 -19.76 -16.15
C ASP A 86 -6.67 -19.47 -14.90
N LEU A 87 -6.76 -18.21 -14.46
CA LEU A 87 -7.56 -17.80 -13.33
C LEU A 87 -8.97 -17.33 -13.72
N ALA A 88 -9.21 -17.04 -15.00
CA ALA A 88 -10.46 -16.44 -15.46
C ALA A 88 -11.53 -17.45 -15.94
N GLU A 89 -11.18 -18.72 -16.12
CA GLU A 89 -12.08 -19.78 -16.62
C GLU A 89 -12.74 -20.63 -15.50
N GLN A 90 -12.79 -20.15 -14.24
CA GLN A 90 -13.43 -20.87 -13.12
C GLN A 90 -14.93 -20.61 -13.00
#